data_AF-A0A7W0U095-F1
#
_entry.id   AF-A0A7W0U095-F1
#
_cell.length_a   1.000
_cell.length_b   1.000
_cell.length_c   1.000
_cell.angle_alpha   90.00
_cell.angle_beta   90.00
_cell.angle_gamma   90.00
#
_symmetry.space_group_name_H-M   'P 1'
#
loop_
_entity.id
_entity.type
_entity.pdbx_description
1 polymer ?
#
loop_
_entity_poly.entity_id
_entity_poly.type
_entity_poly.pdbx_seq_one_letter_code
_entity_poly.pdbx_strand_id
1 'polypeptide(L)'
;RQAKGAELGYEDEKFAYVVAVRGSAVEPALGRVLRHPVTRKGLVTLTVCTRDHGVVRTPVAKSRPLYRAARDARWGNAWPPAEALP
;
A
#
# COMPACT_ATOMS: atom_id res chain seq x y z
N ARG A 1 46.44 0.52 4.18
CA ARG A 1 45.48 0.19 5.27
C ARG A 1 44.17 -0.22 4.61
N GLN A 2 43.96 -1.52 4.42
CA GLN A 2 42.77 -2.10 3.78
C GLN A 2 41.59 -1.96 4.75
N ALA A 3 40.55 -1.23 4.37
CA ALA A 3 39.31 -1.21 5.13
C ALA A 3 38.57 -2.53 4.86
N LYS A 4 38.19 -3.20 5.96
CA LYS A 4 37.51 -4.50 6.04
C LYS A 4 36.33 -4.63 5.08
N GLY A 5 36.22 -5.78 4.43
CA GLY A 5 35.07 -6.21 3.64
C GLY A 5 33.80 -6.32 4.47
N ALA A 6 32.93 -5.33 4.37
CA ALA A 6 31.51 -5.48 4.67
C ALA A 6 30.82 -5.86 3.34
N GLU A 7 30.32 -7.09 3.24
CA GLU A 7 29.80 -7.63 1.97
C GLU A 7 28.35 -7.23 1.65
N LEU A 8 27.57 -6.78 2.63
CA LEU A 8 26.15 -6.43 2.43
C LEU A 8 25.76 -5.21 3.26
N GLY A 9 25.07 -4.24 2.63
CA GLY A 9 24.55 -3.04 3.29
C GLY A 9 23.29 -3.26 4.12
N TYR A 10 22.98 -4.52 4.47
CA TYR A 10 21.87 -4.90 5.31
C TYR A 10 22.21 -6.19 6.08
N GLU A 11 21.78 -6.27 7.33
CA GLU A 11 21.87 -7.47 8.16
C GLU A 11 20.50 -8.17 8.13
N ASP A 12 20.50 -9.49 7.88
CA ASP A 12 19.29 -10.33 7.93
C ASP A 12 19.00 -10.73 9.39
N GLU A 13 18.54 -9.77 10.18
CA GLU A 13 18.06 -10.04 11.53
C GLU A 13 16.65 -10.64 11.48
N LYS A 14 16.39 -11.68 12.29
CA LYS A 14 15.04 -12.22 12.44
C LYS A 14 14.20 -11.25 13.27
N PHE A 15 13.19 -10.63 12.66
CA PHE A 15 12.23 -9.77 13.35
C PHE A 15 10.92 -10.50 13.67
N ALA A 16 10.33 -10.18 14.82
CA ALA A 16 8.95 -10.50 15.16
C ALA A 16 8.22 -9.20 15.53
N TYR A 17 6.97 -9.03 15.09
CA TYR A 17 6.19 -7.83 15.36
C TYR A 17 4.80 -8.18 15.90
N VAL A 18 4.27 -7.31 16.77
CA VAL A 18 2.90 -7.36 17.27
C VAL A 18 2.26 -6.00 17.04
N VAL A 19 1.07 -5.98 16.47
CA VAL A 19 0.27 -4.77 16.30
C VAL A 19 -1.05 -4.98 17.05
N ALA A 20 -1.32 -4.13 18.03
CA ALA A 20 -2.52 -4.18 18.85
C ALA A 20 -3.20 -2.81 18.89
N VAL A 21 -4.54 -2.81 18.95
CA VAL A 21 -5.37 -1.61 19.08
C VAL A 21 -6.31 -1.78 20.27
N ARG A 22 -6.72 -0.67 20.90
CA ARG A 22 -7.72 -0.66 21.99
C ARG A 22 -9.12 -0.44 21.41
N GLY A 23 -10.14 -1.15 21.89
CA GLY A 23 -11.55 -0.92 21.54
C GLY A 23 -12.23 -2.08 20.78
N SER A 24 -13.47 -1.86 20.32
CA SER A 24 -14.24 -2.80 19.48
C SER A 24 -13.62 -2.93 18.08
N ALA A 25 -13.87 -4.06 17.42
CA ALA A 25 -13.25 -4.47 16.17
C ALA A 25 -13.15 -3.32 15.15
N VAL A 26 -11.92 -3.04 14.70
CA VAL A 26 -11.69 -2.16 13.55
C VAL A 26 -12.06 -2.98 12.32
N GLU A 27 -13.03 -2.52 11.54
CA GLU A 27 -13.37 -3.16 10.26
C GLU A 27 -12.11 -3.22 9.38
N PRO A 28 -11.68 -4.41 8.94
CA PRO A 28 -10.51 -4.53 8.10
C PRO A 28 -10.72 -3.79 6.78
N ALA A 29 -9.75 -2.97 6.37
CA ALA A 29 -9.74 -2.43 5.02
C ALA A 29 -9.65 -3.58 4.00
N LEU A 30 -10.43 -3.51 2.92
CA LEU A 30 -10.39 -4.50 1.83
C LEU A 30 -9.01 -4.60 1.17
N GLY A 31 -8.28 -3.48 1.16
CA GLY A 31 -6.88 -3.43 0.83
C GLY A 31 -6.17 -2.20 1.36
N ARG A 32 -4.84 -2.23 1.36
CA ARG A 32 -3.97 -1.11 1.77
C ARG A 32 -3.00 -0.73 0.68
N VAL A 33 -2.88 0.56 0.42
CA VAL A 33 -1.90 1.12 -0.53
C VAL A 33 -0.49 0.93 0.01
N LEU A 34 0.36 0.21 -0.73
CA LEU A 34 1.71 -0.14 -0.30
C LEU A 34 2.78 0.89 -0.62
N ARG A 35 2.49 1.83 -1.54
CA ARG A 35 3.44 2.86 -1.95
C ARG A 35 2.73 4.01 -2.65
N HIS A 36 3.47 5.07 -2.95
CA HIS A 36 2.96 6.21 -3.70
C HIS A 36 2.35 5.80 -5.05
N PRO A 37 1.20 6.37 -5.46
CA PRO A 37 0.58 6.09 -6.76
C PRO A 37 1.50 6.38 -7.95
N VAL A 38 1.46 5.54 -8.98
CA VAL A 38 2.14 5.81 -10.24
C VAL A 38 1.17 6.48 -11.20
N THR A 39 1.45 7.73 -11.59
CA THR A 39 0.57 8.51 -12.47
C THR A 39 1.12 8.54 -13.90
N ARG A 40 0.23 8.30 -14.87
CA ARG A 40 0.43 8.47 -16.31
C ARG A 40 -0.72 9.30 -16.88
N LYS A 41 -0.63 9.69 -18.15
CA LYS A 41 -1.69 10.47 -18.82
C LYS A 41 -3.03 9.73 -18.74
N GLY A 42 -3.96 10.27 -17.97
CA GLY A 42 -5.32 9.74 -17.82
C GLY A 42 -5.43 8.43 -17.02
N LEU A 43 -4.37 8.00 -16.32
CA LEU A 43 -4.34 6.74 -15.59
C LEU A 43 -3.51 6.87 -14.31
N VAL A 44 -4.07 6.45 -13.19
CA VAL A 44 -3.33 6.22 -11.94
C VAL A 44 -3.23 4.71 -11.71
N THR A 45 -2.09 4.20 -11.30
CA THR A 45 -1.92 2.80 -10.88
C THR A 45 -1.50 2.75 -9.42
N LEU A 46 -2.28 2.05 -8.61
CA LEU A 46 -1.96 1.76 -7.21
C LEU A 46 -1.33 0.38 -7.10
N THR A 47 -0.49 0.20 -6.08
CA THR A 47 -0.08 -1.13 -5.60
C THR A 47 -0.79 -1.34 -4.27
N VAL A 48 -1.69 -2.32 -4.21
CA VAL A 48 -2.60 -2.55 -3.09
C VAL A 48 -2.37 -3.95 -2.55
N CYS A 49 -2.11 -4.09 -1.25
CA CYS A 49 -2.22 -5.37 -0.58
C CYS A 49 -3.69 -5.61 -0.25
N THR A 50 -4.28 -6.63 -0.85
CA THR A 50 -5.67 -7.03 -0.67
C THR A 50 -5.75 -8.27 0.21
N ARG A 51 -6.89 -8.44 0.86
CA ARG A 51 -7.14 -9.62 1.72
C ARG A 51 -7.03 -10.93 0.94
N ASP A 52 -7.66 -11.02 -0.22
CA ASP A 52 -7.90 -12.30 -0.90
C ASP A 52 -6.91 -12.59 -2.03
N HIS A 53 -6.20 -11.57 -2.54
CA HIS A 53 -5.32 -11.70 -3.71
C HIS A 53 -3.89 -11.23 -3.45
N GLY A 54 -3.54 -10.92 -2.20
CA GLY A 54 -2.23 -10.38 -1.84
C GLY A 54 -1.96 -9.04 -2.53
N VAL A 55 -0.73 -8.84 -2.99
CA VAL A 55 -0.32 -7.58 -3.61
C VAL A 55 -0.71 -7.52 -5.08
N VAL A 56 -1.63 -6.61 -5.42
CA VAL A 56 -2.13 -6.40 -6.77
C VAL A 56 -1.84 -5.00 -7.29
N ARG A 57 -1.83 -4.83 -8.62
CA ARG A 57 -1.79 -3.53 -9.28
C ARG A 57 -3.21 -3.11 -9.68
N THR A 58 -3.65 -1.96 -9.21
CA THR A 58 -5.01 -1.46 -9.45
C THR A 58 -4.97 -0.23 -10.36
N PRO A 59 -5.23 -0.38 -11.67
CA PRO A 59 -5.35 0.74 -12.59
C PRO A 59 -6.69 1.48 -12.41
N VAL A 60 -6.65 2.80 -12.34
CA VAL A 60 -7.81 3.68 -12.21
C VAL A 60 -7.74 4.74 -13.30
N ALA A 61 -8.59 4.60 -14.32
CA ALA A 61 -8.67 5.53 -15.44
C ALA A 61 -9.34 6.85 -15.01
N LYS A 62 -9.01 7.95 -15.69
CA LYS A 62 -9.58 9.30 -15.44
C LYS A 62 -11.10 9.36 -15.53
N SER A 63 -11.71 8.48 -16.31
CA SER A 63 -13.16 8.36 -16.44
C SER A 63 -13.85 7.74 -15.23
N ARG A 64 -13.11 7.10 -14.32
CA ARG A 64 -13.69 6.46 -13.13
C ARG A 64 -13.87 7.49 -12.01
N PRO A 65 -14.98 7.44 -11.26
CA PRO A 65 -15.21 8.34 -10.12
C PRO A 65 -14.07 8.34 -9.09
N LEU A 66 -13.43 7.18 -8.91
CA LEU A 66 -12.32 6.97 -7.99
C LEU A 66 -11.00 7.64 -8.41
N TYR A 67 -10.91 8.25 -9.58
CA TYR A 67 -9.63 8.74 -10.11
C TYR A 67 -8.95 9.77 -9.18
N ARG A 68 -9.71 10.72 -8.65
CA ARG A 68 -9.17 11.74 -7.73
C ARG A 68 -8.63 11.08 -6.46
N ALA A 69 -9.40 10.17 -5.87
CA ALA A 69 -8.98 9.41 -4.70
C ALA A 69 -7.73 8.56 -4.98
N ALA A 70 -7.65 7.91 -6.14
CA ALA A 70 -6.47 7.13 -6.53
C ALA A 70 -5.22 8.01 -6.66
N ARG A 71 -5.36 9.18 -7.31
CA ARG A 71 -4.26 10.15 -7.49
C ARG A 71 -3.78 10.69 -6.14
N ASP A 72 -4.70 10.93 -5.23
CA ASP A 72 -4.44 11.58 -3.95
C ASP A 72 -4.10 10.56 -2.83
N ALA A 73 -4.14 9.25 -3.12
CA ALA A 73 -3.84 8.20 -2.17
C ALA A 73 -2.39 8.27 -1.63
N ARG A 74 -2.23 7.80 -0.40
CA ARG A 74 -0.97 7.71 0.34
C ARG A 74 -0.73 6.29 0.83
N TRP A 75 0.51 6.00 1.20
CA TRP A 75 0.85 4.75 1.85
C TRP A 75 -0.05 4.50 3.07
N GLY A 76 -0.49 3.26 3.24
CA GLY A 76 -1.35 2.82 4.34
C GLY A 76 -2.84 3.16 4.18
N ASN A 77 -3.22 4.03 3.23
CA ASN A 77 -4.64 4.30 2.96
C ASN A 77 -5.39 3.02 2.59
N ALA A 78 -6.64 2.94 3.04
CA ALA A 78 -7.57 1.91 2.61
C ALA A 78 -7.87 2.07 1.11
N TRP A 79 -7.98 0.96 0.40
CA TRP A 79 -8.39 0.95 -1.00
C TRP A 79 -9.32 -0.23 -1.31
N PRO A 80 -10.50 0.01 -1.94
CA PRO A 80 -11.06 1.33 -2.26
C PRO A 80 -11.37 2.16 -0.99
N PRO A 81 -11.51 3.49 -1.10
CA PRO A 81 -11.96 4.33 0.01
C PRO A 81 -13.31 3.84 0.55
N ALA A 82 -13.54 3.91 1.86
CA ALA A 82 -14.77 3.43 2.48
C ALA A 82 -16.03 4.10 1.89
N GLU A 83 -15.91 5.38 1.54
CA GLU A 83 -16.94 6.21 0.88
C GLU A 83 -17.37 5.68 -0.50
N ALA A 84 -16.58 4.79 -1.09
CA ALA A 84 -16.80 4.24 -2.42
C ALA A 84 -17.32 2.80 -2.40
N LEU A 85 -17.59 2.25 -1.21
CA LEU A 85 -18.31 0.99 -1.06
C LEU A 85 -19.83 1.30 -1.10
N PRO A 86 -20.61 0.55 -1.89
CA PRO A 86 -22.07 0.68 -1.91
C PRO A 86 -22.71 0.29 -0.56
#